data_AF-A0A0P7V4A3-F1
#
_entry.id   AF-A0A0P7V4A3-F1
#
_cell.length_a   1.000
_cell.length_b   1.000
_cell.length_c   1.000
_cell.angle_alpha   90.00
_cell.angle_beta   90.00
_cell.angle_gamma   90.00
#
_symmetry.space_group_name_H-M   'P 1'
#
loop_
_entity.id
_entity.type
_entity.pdbx_description
1 polymer ?
#
loop_
_entity_poly.entity_id
_entity_poly.type
_entity_poly.pdbx_seq_one_letter_code
_entity_poly.pdbx_strand_id
1 'polypeptide(L)'
;MPLGLGRRKKAPPLVENEEAEPVREGLNVTGMESADGLTGGGSIVQGSGLPPPPASLRPRLIFHTQLAHGSPTGRIEGFSNVRELYTKIGEAFAITPSEILFCTLNTHKVDMDKLLGGQIGLEDFIFAHVKGQKKEVEVFKGEDALGLTITDNGAGYAFIKRIREGSVIDRIQVISVGDMIESINGKILIGCRHYEVAKMLKELPKGRNFLLKLVEPMKAFDMISQRGGGGRGAVLLGTGRGTLRLRSKGPATVEELPTAFEEKAIEKVDDLLESYMGIRDSELAATMVELGKDKRNPDEFAEALDETLGDFAFPDEFVFDVWGAIGDAKVGRL
;
A
#
# COMPACT_ATOMS: atom_id res chain seq x y z
N MET A 1 2.95 58.93 35.61
CA MET A 1 2.91 59.71 36.86
C MET A 1 1.63 60.51 36.89
N PRO A 2 0.92 60.66 38.02
CA PRO A 2 1.03 59.95 39.31
C PRO A 2 0.36 58.54 39.24
N LEU A 3 0.37 57.59 40.19
CA LEU A 3 0.74 57.47 41.64
C LEU A 3 -0.37 57.75 42.69
N GLY A 4 -0.58 56.79 43.62
CA GLY A 4 -1.53 56.90 44.75
C GLY A 4 -2.34 55.62 45.07
N LEU A 5 -1.73 54.47 45.37
CA LEU A 5 -1.39 53.98 46.74
C LEU A 5 -2.56 53.64 47.71
N GLY A 6 -3.00 52.37 47.69
CA GLY A 6 -2.64 51.42 48.76
C GLY A 6 -3.64 51.08 49.89
N ARG A 7 -3.84 49.77 50.12
CA ARG A 7 -3.85 49.11 51.46
C ARG A 7 -3.48 47.61 51.34
N ARG A 8 -3.11 46.98 52.45
CA ARG A 8 -2.42 45.66 52.53
C ARG A 8 -2.86 44.86 53.77
N LYS A 9 -2.48 43.57 53.83
CA LYS A 9 -2.62 42.58 54.95
C LYS A 9 -3.98 41.82 54.93
N LYS A 10 -4.05 40.53 55.32
CA LYS A 10 -3.06 39.62 55.94
C LYS A 10 -3.38 38.13 55.60
N ALA A 11 -2.38 37.24 55.64
CA ALA A 11 -2.56 35.77 55.67
C ALA A 11 -2.40 35.23 57.10
N PRO A 12 -2.93 34.02 57.41
CA PRO A 12 -2.07 32.83 57.65
C PRO A 12 -2.78 31.47 57.35
N PRO A 13 -2.24 30.28 57.69
CA PRO A 13 -0.84 29.85 57.86
C PRO A 13 -0.45 28.66 56.94
N LEU A 14 0.80 28.21 57.04
CA LEU A 14 1.31 26.92 56.52
C LEU A 14 1.01 25.78 57.51
N VAL A 15 1.00 24.53 57.00
CA VAL A 15 1.32 23.32 57.78
C VAL A 15 2.16 22.40 56.88
N GLU A 16 3.42 22.17 57.26
CA GLU A 16 4.30 21.17 56.67
C GLU A 16 4.07 19.80 57.36
N ASN A 17 4.51 18.71 56.74
CA ASN A 17 5.00 17.53 57.45
C ASN A 17 5.88 16.69 56.51
N GLU A 18 6.92 16.08 57.08
CA GLU A 18 8.08 15.52 56.38
C GLU A 18 8.00 14.00 56.17
N GLU A 19 9.04 13.45 55.54
CA GLU A 19 9.30 12.02 55.38
C GLU A 19 9.53 11.30 56.73
N ALA A 20 9.19 10.01 56.79
CA ALA A 20 9.62 9.13 57.88
C ALA A 20 9.69 7.64 57.46
N GLU A 21 10.91 7.17 57.18
CA GLU A 21 11.38 5.85 57.68
C GLU A 21 11.43 5.89 59.25
N PRO A 22 11.64 4.79 60.04
CA PRO A 22 12.48 3.61 59.74
C PRO A 22 12.07 2.27 60.46
N VAL A 23 13.06 1.36 60.55
CA VAL A 23 13.35 0.36 61.62
C VAL A 23 13.15 -1.13 61.26
N ARG A 24 14.14 -1.92 61.74
CA ARG A 24 14.22 -3.39 61.70
C ARG A 24 14.10 -3.94 63.13
N GLU A 25 13.35 -5.01 63.34
CA GLU A 25 13.50 -6.06 64.39
C GLU A 25 12.31 -7.03 64.26
N GLY A 26 12.38 -8.35 64.51
CA GLY A 26 13.55 -9.21 64.76
C GLY A 26 13.42 -10.05 66.04
N LEU A 27 12.86 -11.28 65.96
CA LEU A 27 13.08 -12.36 66.96
C LEU A 27 12.49 -13.75 66.56
N ASN A 28 13.37 -14.76 66.53
CA ASN A 28 13.24 -16.21 66.80
C ASN A 28 11.99 -16.71 67.57
N VAL A 29 11.49 -17.97 67.51
CA VAL A 29 11.76 -19.27 66.80
C VAL A 29 10.42 -20.11 66.85
N THR A 30 10.21 -21.36 66.38
CA THR A 30 11.03 -22.55 66.01
C THR A 30 10.19 -23.52 65.13
N GLY A 31 10.77 -24.51 64.45
CA GLY A 31 10.01 -25.67 63.93
C GLY A 31 10.63 -26.45 62.76
N MET A 32 11.41 -27.47 63.07
CA MET A 32 12.09 -28.41 62.15
C MET A 32 11.15 -29.22 61.24
N GLU A 33 11.42 -29.35 59.92
CA GLU A 33 11.81 -30.60 59.23
C GLU A 33 11.73 -30.57 57.67
N SER A 34 12.55 -31.44 57.06
CA SER A 34 13.00 -31.54 55.66
C SER A 34 11.95 -31.87 54.57
N ALA A 35 12.17 -31.41 53.32
CA ALA A 35 12.37 -32.25 52.11
C ALA A 35 12.60 -31.45 50.80
N ASP A 36 13.27 -32.08 49.84
CA ASP A 36 13.82 -31.60 48.56
C ASP A 36 12.87 -30.90 47.56
N GLY A 37 13.42 -30.04 46.67
CA GLY A 37 12.65 -29.51 45.52
C GLY A 37 13.28 -28.43 44.61
N LEU A 38 14.30 -28.78 43.81
CA LEU A 38 14.69 -28.15 42.52
C LEU A 38 14.75 -26.60 42.40
N THR A 39 15.96 -26.06 42.28
CA THR A 39 16.23 -24.65 41.91
C THR A 39 15.94 -24.34 40.44
N GLY A 40 14.95 -23.48 40.15
CA GLY A 40 14.76 -22.90 38.81
C GLY A 40 15.55 -21.60 38.63
N GLY A 41 16.43 -21.53 37.63
CA GLY A 41 17.12 -20.30 37.25
C GLY A 41 16.23 -19.37 36.43
N GLY A 42 16.04 -18.12 36.88
CA GLY A 42 15.17 -17.15 36.20
C GLY A 42 15.84 -16.50 34.99
N SER A 43 15.27 -16.69 33.79
CA SER A 43 15.52 -15.85 32.63
C SER A 43 14.36 -14.87 32.44
N ILE A 44 14.68 -13.59 32.24
CA ILE A 44 13.68 -12.53 32.10
C ILE A 44 13.11 -12.57 30.68
N VAL A 45 11.92 -13.15 30.53
CA VAL A 45 11.18 -13.16 29.26
C VAL A 45 10.47 -11.81 29.11
N GLN A 46 10.80 -11.06 28.06
CA GLN A 46 10.09 -9.82 27.71
C GLN A 46 8.62 -10.11 27.37
N GLY A 47 7.73 -9.19 27.71
CA GLY A 47 6.28 -9.39 27.61
C GLY A 47 5.81 -9.72 26.20
N SER A 48 5.51 -10.99 25.96
CA SER A 48 4.87 -11.43 24.72
C SER A 48 3.43 -10.93 24.65
N GLY A 49 3.09 -10.28 23.53
CA GLY A 49 1.68 -9.99 23.21
C GLY A 49 0.87 -11.28 23.15
N LEU A 50 -0.42 -11.19 23.48
CA LEU A 50 -1.33 -12.34 23.45
C LEU A 50 -1.31 -13.00 22.05
N PRO A 51 -1.31 -14.35 21.97
CA PRO A 51 -1.34 -15.04 20.68
C PRO A 51 -2.59 -14.62 19.90
N PRO A 52 -2.47 -14.38 18.58
CA PRO A 52 -3.58 -13.87 17.78
C PRO A 52 -4.76 -14.85 17.82
N PRO A 53 -6.00 -14.37 17.99
CA PRO A 53 -7.15 -15.24 18.22
C PRO A 53 -7.35 -16.24 17.06
N PRO A 54 -7.86 -17.45 17.37
CA PRO A 54 -8.07 -18.50 16.39
C PRO A 54 -8.98 -18.00 15.25
N ALA A 55 -8.74 -18.49 14.04
CA ALA A 55 -9.38 -17.97 12.82
C ALA A 55 -10.92 -17.96 12.88
N SER A 56 -11.52 -18.85 13.67
CA SER A 56 -12.97 -18.92 13.93
C SER A 56 -13.57 -17.73 14.69
N LEU A 57 -12.76 -16.89 15.34
CA LEU A 57 -13.19 -15.70 16.08
C LEU A 57 -12.90 -14.37 15.35
N ARG A 58 -12.33 -14.42 14.14
CA ARG A 58 -12.02 -13.22 13.37
C ARG A 58 -13.27 -12.78 12.57
N PRO A 59 -13.60 -11.47 12.53
CA PRO A 59 -14.67 -10.98 11.66
C PRO A 59 -14.44 -11.40 10.20
N ARG A 60 -15.44 -12.01 9.58
CA ARG A 60 -15.40 -12.37 8.15
C ARG A 60 -15.52 -11.10 7.33
N LEU A 61 -14.41 -10.66 6.74
CA LEU A 61 -14.38 -9.50 5.84
C LEU A 61 -14.94 -9.93 4.49
N ILE A 62 -16.17 -9.49 4.19
CA ILE A 62 -16.89 -9.83 2.96
C ILE A 62 -16.97 -8.59 2.08
N PHE A 63 -16.29 -8.65 0.95
CA PHE A 63 -16.27 -7.60 -0.06
C PHE A 63 -17.23 -7.92 -1.21
N HIS A 64 -17.71 -6.88 -1.88
CA HIS A 64 -18.57 -6.99 -3.05
C HIS A 64 -17.75 -6.76 -4.32
N THR A 65 -18.04 -7.49 -5.39
CA THR A 65 -17.26 -7.42 -6.63
C THR A 65 -18.13 -7.55 -7.88
N GLN A 66 -17.67 -6.99 -8.99
CA GLN A 66 -18.22 -7.17 -10.35
C GLN A 66 -17.07 -7.24 -11.35
N LEU A 67 -17.29 -7.88 -12.50
CA LEU A 67 -16.43 -7.70 -13.67
C LEU A 67 -16.67 -6.31 -14.27
N ALA A 68 -15.59 -5.59 -14.59
CA ALA A 68 -15.64 -4.19 -15.04
C ALA A 68 -16.43 -3.97 -16.34
N HIS A 69 -16.55 -5.00 -17.19
CA HIS A 69 -17.37 -4.96 -18.41
C HIS A 69 -18.88 -5.20 -18.16
N GLY A 70 -19.26 -5.53 -16.93
CA GLY A 70 -20.64 -5.81 -16.51
C GLY A 70 -20.86 -7.28 -16.11
N SER A 71 -21.20 -7.50 -14.84
CA SER A 71 -21.65 -8.79 -14.31
C SER A 71 -22.70 -8.59 -13.21
N PRO A 72 -23.39 -9.66 -12.75
CA PRO A 72 -24.02 -9.66 -11.43
C PRO A 72 -22.99 -9.38 -10.32
N THR A 73 -23.45 -8.92 -9.15
CA THR A 73 -22.57 -8.70 -7.99
C THR A 73 -22.18 -10.04 -7.34
N GLY A 74 -20.88 -10.35 -7.36
CA GLY A 74 -20.27 -11.41 -6.56
C GLY A 74 -19.98 -10.95 -5.12
N ARG A 75 -19.78 -11.92 -4.23
CA ARG A 75 -19.35 -11.72 -2.83
C ARG A 75 -18.12 -12.57 -2.58
N ILE A 76 -17.08 -11.97 -2.02
CA ILE A 76 -15.77 -12.62 -1.80
C ILE A 76 -15.24 -12.33 -0.41
N GLU A 77 -14.49 -13.28 0.15
CA GLU A 77 -13.94 -13.23 1.50
C GLU A 77 -12.74 -14.19 1.61
N GLY A 78 -12.00 -14.12 2.71
CA GLY A 78 -10.99 -15.14 3.03
C GLY A 78 -9.77 -15.14 2.11
N PHE A 79 -9.32 -13.95 1.71
CA PHE A 79 -8.04 -13.74 1.02
C PHE A 79 -7.08 -12.92 1.90
N SER A 80 -5.78 -13.23 1.80
CA SER A 80 -4.70 -12.61 2.57
C SER A 80 -3.67 -11.87 1.71
N ASN A 81 -3.82 -11.91 0.39
CA ASN A 81 -2.94 -11.28 -0.60
C ASN A 81 -3.68 -11.15 -1.94
N VAL A 82 -3.09 -10.42 -2.90
CA VAL A 82 -3.71 -10.12 -4.21
C VAL A 82 -3.91 -11.38 -5.07
N ARG A 83 -3.06 -12.41 -4.94
CA ARG A 83 -3.20 -13.69 -5.67
C ARG A 83 -4.41 -14.50 -5.16
N GLU A 84 -4.65 -14.50 -3.86
CA GLU A 84 -5.87 -15.08 -3.27
C GLU A 84 -7.12 -14.27 -3.62
N LEU A 85 -7.03 -12.93 -3.65
CA LEU A 85 -8.12 -12.07 -4.10
C LEU A 85 -8.56 -12.42 -5.53
N TYR A 86 -7.61 -12.53 -6.47
CA TYR A 86 -7.91 -12.92 -7.86
C TYR A 86 -8.40 -14.37 -7.96
N THR A 87 -7.94 -15.27 -7.08
CA THR A 87 -8.52 -16.62 -6.95
C THR A 87 -9.99 -16.56 -6.53
N LYS A 88 -10.35 -15.75 -5.52
CA LYS A 88 -11.73 -15.62 -5.02
C LYS A 88 -12.67 -14.91 -6.01
N ILE A 89 -12.17 -13.93 -6.76
CA ILE A 89 -12.92 -13.32 -7.87
C ILE A 89 -13.13 -14.34 -9.00
N GLY A 90 -12.11 -15.15 -9.33
CA GLY A 90 -12.22 -16.23 -10.32
C GLY A 90 -13.27 -17.28 -9.94
N GLU A 91 -13.25 -17.74 -8.68
CA GLU A 91 -14.30 -18.62 -8.11
C GLU A 91 -15.70 -18.00 -8.21
N ALA A 92 -15.86 -16.72 -7.87
CA ALA A 92 -17.16 -16.04 -7.85
C ALA A 92 -17.77 -15.83 -9.25
N PHE A 93 -16.96 -15.78 -10.31
CA PHE A 93 -17.41 -15.55 -11.69
C PHE A 93 -17.15 -16.73 -12.65
N ALA A 94 -16.67 -17.87 -12.15
CA ALA A 94 -16.29 -19.05 -12.93
C ALA A 94 -15.26 -18.75 -14.06
N ILE A 95 -14.33 -17.82 -13.81
CA ILE A 95 -13.20 -17.50 -14.70
C ILE A 95 -11.88 -17.94 -14.08
N THR A 96 -10.87 -18.24 -14.89
CA THR A 96 -9.53 -18.51 -14.34
C THR A 96 -8.90 -17.20 -13.83
N PRO A 97 -8.14 -17.21 -12.72
CA PRO A 97 -7.51 -15.99 -12.19
C PRO A 97 -6.53 -15.33 -13.17
N SER A 98 -6.04 -16.09 -14.16
CA SER A 98 -5.26 -15.58 -15.29
C SER A 98 -6.01 -14.55 -16.12
N GLU A 99 -7.34 -14.55 -16.17
CA GLU A 99 -8.06 -13.61 -17.03
C GLU A 99 -8.26 -12.25 -16.38
N ILE A 100 -8.00 -12.13 -15.08
CA ILE A 100 -8.02 -10.85 -14.35
C ILE A 100 -6.71 -10.11 -14.61
N LEU A 101 -6.81 -8.93 -15.22
CA LEU A 101 -5.67 -8.03 -15.44
C LEU A 101 -5.34 -7.27 -14.16
N PHE A 102 -6.30 -6.53 -13.61
CA PHE A 102 -6.15 -5.74 -12.38
C PHE A 102 -7.51 -5.47 -11.74
N CYS A 103 -7.55 -4.77 -10.61
CA CYS A 103 -8.79 -4.33 -9.96
C CYS A 103 -8.78 -2.83 -9.68
N THR A 104 -9.94 -2.19 -9.83
CA THR A 104 -10.21 -0.81 -9.38
C THR A 104 -11.24 -0.80 -8.26
N LEU A 105 -11.16 0.18 -7.36
CA LEU A 105 -12.04 0.33 -6.21
C LEU A 105 -13.12 1.39 -6.50
N ASN A 106 -14.38 1.04 -6.24
CA ASN A 106 -15.56 1.90 -6.35
C ASN A 106 -15.86 2.46 -7.75
N THR A 107 -15.16 2.00 -8.81
CA THR A 107 -15.42 2.37 -10.21
C THR A 107 -15.15 1.20 -11.16
N HIS A 108 -16.04 1.01 -12.15
CA HIS A 108 -15.87 0.03 -13.23
C HIS A 108 -15.00 0.55 -14.37
N LYS A 109 -14.63 1.84 -14.36
CA LYS A 109 -13.81 2.45 -15.41
C LYS A 109 -12.35 2.08 -15.22
N VAL A 110 -11.58 2.17 -16.31
CA VAL A 110 -10.11 2.11 -16.26
C VAL A 110 -9.61 3.44 -15.70
N ASP A 111 -9.64 3.54 -14.37
CA ASP A 111 -9.32 4.72 -13.57
C ASP A 111 -8.14 4.38 -12.66
N MET A 112 -6.98 4.93 -12.98
CA MET A 112 -5.72 4.58 -12.32
C MET A 112 -5.50 5.30 -11.00
N ASP A 113 -6.29 6.33 -10.71
CA ASP A 113 -6.36 6.99 -9.40
C ASP A 113 -7.33 6.23 -8.45
N LYS A 114 -7.94 5.15 -8.94
CA LYS A 114 -8.75 4.18 -8.21
C LYS A 114 -8.23 2.73 -8.37
N LEU A 115 -7.00 2.56 -8.83
CA LEU A 115 -6.33 1.26 -8.90
C LEU A 115 -6.10 0.67 -7.49
N LEU A 116 -6.19 -0.65 -7.35
CA LEU A 116 -5.90 -1.36 -6.11
C LEU A 116 -4.42 -1.22 -5.69
N GLY A 117 -4.12 -0.23 -4.83
CA GLY A 117 -2.77 0.09 -4.33
C GLY A 117 -2.37 -0.63 -3.03
N GLY A 118 -2.79 -1.89 -2.83
CA GLY A 118 -2.45 -2.64 -1.60
C GLY A 118 -3.27 -2.28 -0.36
N GLN A 119 -4.35 -1.52 -0.49
CA GLN A 119 -5.33 -1.25 0.56
C GLN A 119 -6.76 -1.39 0.03
N ILE A 120 -7.68 -1.86 0.87
CA ILE A 120 -9.11 -1.99 0.55
C ILE A 120 -9.92 -1.57 1.78
N GLY A 121 -10.65 -0.46 1.70
CA GLY A 121 -11.57 -0.05 2.77
C GLY A 121 -12.67 -1.09 2.99
N LEU A 122 -13.11 -1.29 4.24
CA LEU A 122 -14.02 -2.38 4.61
C LEU A 122 -15.42 -2.34 3.94
N GLU A 123 -15.76 -1.26 3.24
CA GLU A 123 -16.99 -1.12 2.46
C GLU A 123 -16.76 -1.02 0.94
N ASP A 124 -15.50 -1.09 0.47
CA ASP A 124 -15.16 -0.83 -0.93
C ASP A 124 -15.67 -1.91 -1.87
N PHE A 125 -16.08 -1.48 -3.07
CA PHE A 125 -16.57 -2.32 -4.14
C PHE A 125 -15.46 -2.60 -5.16
N ILE A 126 -15.13 -3.88 -5.37
CA ILE A 126 -13.96 -4.30 -6.15
C ILE A 126 -14.37 -4.63 -7.59
N PHE A 127 -13.99 -3.79 -8.55
CA PHE A 127 -14.23 -4.03 -9.97
C PHE A 127 -13.03 -4.71 -10.63
N ALA A 128 -13.23 -5.94 -11.11
CA ALA A 128 -12.20 -6.75 -11.74
C ALA A 128 -12.15 -6.49 -13.25
N HIS A 129 -11.03 -5.95 -13.73
CA HIS A 129 -10.76 -5.78 -15.16
C HIS A 129 -10.21 -7.07 -15.71
N VAL A 130 -10.80 -7.59 -16.80
CA VAL A 130 -10.40 -8.87 -17.41
C VAL A 130 -9.90 -8.69 -18.84
N LYS A 131 -9.10 -9.65 -19.34
CA LYS A 131 -8.55 -9.65 -20.69
C LYS A 131 -9.63 -9.51 -21.76
N GLY A 132 -9.48 -8.51 -22.62
CA GLY A 132 -10.28 -8.29 -23.82
C GLY A 132 -9.43 -8.40 -25.07
N GLN A 133 -9.46 -7.35 -25.90
CA GLN A 133 -8.85 -7.36 -27.23
C GLN A 133 -7.32 -7.44 -27.16
N LYS A 134 -6.74 -8.42 -27.88
CA LYS A 134 -5.29 -8.43 -28.15
C LYS A 134 -4.93 -7.43 -29.24
N LYS A 135 -3.84 -6.70 -29.04
CA LYS A 135 -3.30 -5.68 -29.96
C LYS A 135 -1.82 -5.96 -30.19
N GLU A 136 -1.36 -5.71 -31.41
CA GLU A 136 0.03 -5.91 -31.81
C GLU A 136 0.49 -4.66 -32.56
N VAL A 137 1.51 -3.99 -32.03
CA VAL A 137 1.87 -2.62 -32.42
C VAL A 137 3.37 -2.50 -32.59
N GLU A 138 3.81 -2.06 -33.76
CA GLU A 138 5.20 -1.70 -34.02
C GLU A 138 5.44 -0.23 -33.63
N VAL A 139 6.50 0.04 -32.87
CA VAL A 139 6.82 1.36 -32.32
C VAL A 139 8.27 1.71 -32.66
N PHE A 140 8.51 2.89 -33.25
CA PHE A 140 9.85 3.41 -33.48
C PHE A 140 10.39 4.12 -32.22
N LYS A 141 11.50 3.66 -31.65
CA LYS A 141 12.14 4.32 -30.50
C LYS A 141 12.99 5.51 -30.95
N GLY A 142 12.34 6.65 -31.16
CA GLY A 142 13.00 7.92 -31.51
C GLY A 142 13.72 8.61 -30.34
N GLU A 143 13.22 8.43 -29.11
CA GLU A 143 13.68 9.14 -27.91
C GLU A 143 14.17 8.15 -26.82
N ASP A 144 14.81 8.65 -25.75
CA ASP A 144 15.15 7.85 -24.56
C ASP A 144 13.89 7.31 -23.87
N ALA A 145 12.98 8.24 -23.57
CA ALA A 145 11.74 7.98 -22.86
C ALA A 145 10.59 7.80 -23.86
N LEU A 146 9.86 6.68 -23.76
CA LEU A 146 8.67 6.44 -24.57
C LEU A 146 7.44 7.24 -24.09
N GLY A 147 7.51 7.83 -22.90
CA GLY A 147 6.38 8.48 -22.23
C GLY A 147 5.41 7.52 -21.56
N LEU A 148 5.89 6.35 -21.12
CA LEU A 148 5.12 5.34 -20.40
C LEU A 148 5.45 5.35 -18.91
N THR A 149 4.43 5.22 -18.06
CA THR A 149 4.58 4.81 -16.66
C THR A 149 3.96 3.43 -16.50
N ILE A 150 4.77 2.46 -16.05
CA ILE A 150 4.34 1.07 -15.89
C ILE A 150 3.96 0.79 -14.43
N THR A 151 2.95 -0.05 -14.23
CA THR A 151 2.62 -0.65 -12.93
C THR A 151 2.31 -2.13 -13.12
N ASP A 152 2.08 -2.88 -12.05
CA ASP A 152 1.65 -4.27 -12.17
C ASP A 152 0.61 -4.66 -11.12
N ASN A 153 0.01 -5.82 -11.31
CA ASN A 153 -1.11 -6.31 -10.51
C ASN A 153 -0.70 -7.14 -9.27
N GLY A 154 0.58 -7.16 -8.89
CA GLY A 154 1.11 -8.00 -7.82
C GLY A 154 1.06 -9.52 -8.09
N ALA A 155 0.51 -9.95 -9.23
CA ALA A 155 0.27 -11.36 -9.56
C ALA A 155 1.03 -11.84 -10.83
N GLY A 156 1.65 -10.92 -11.58
CA GLY A 156 2.50 -11.21 -12.75
C GLY A 156 2.07 -10.56 -14.08
N TYR A 157 1.20 -9.55 -14.06
CA TYR A 157 0.84 -8.76 -15.24
C TYR A 157 1.20 -7.29 -15.04
N ALA A 158 2.16 -6.80 -15.83
CA ALA A 158 2.51 -5.39 -15.94
C ALA A 158 1.64 -4.68 -16.99
N PHE A 159 1.19 -3.47 -16.71
CA PHE A 159 0.31 -2.68 -17.57
C PHE A 159 0.59 -1.18 -17.48
N ILE A 160 0.06 -0.42 -18.44
CA ILE A 160 0.30 1.02 -18.56
C ILE A 160 -0.57 1.78 -17.55
N LYS A 161 0.04 2.43 -16.52
CA LYS A 161 -0.66 3.29 -15.55
C LYS A 161 -0.86 4.71 -16.09
N ARG A 162 0.12 5.25 -16.83
CA ARG A 162 0.02 6.56 -17.51
C ARG A 162 0.71 6.56 -18.86
N ILE A 163 0.22 7.40 -19.76
CA ILE A 163 0.86 7.82 -21.00
C ILE A 163 1.06 9.34 -20.88
N ARG A 164 2.27 9.83 -21.16
CA ARG A 164 2.60 11.26 -21.11
C ARG A 164 2.15 11.94 -22.40
N GLU A 165 1.35 12.99 -22.30
CA GLU A 165 0.91 13.82 -23.43
C GLU A 165 2.10 14.30 -24.29
N GLY A 166 1.92 14.25 -25.62
CA GLY A 166 2.91 14.63 -26.61
C GLY A 166 4.07 13.64 -26.82
N SER A 167 4.15 12.55 -26.04
CA SER A 167 5.24 11.55 -26.12
C SER A 167 5.22 10.69 -27.39
N VAL A 168 6.20 9.78 -27.52
CA VAL A 168 6.26 8.78 -28.60
C VAL A 168 5.01 7.90 -28.62
N ILE A 169 4.53 7.45 -27.45
CA ILE A 169 3.39 6.52 -27.35
C ILE A 169 2.04 7.22 -27.42
N ASP A 170 1.93 8.44 -26.91
CA ASP A 170 0.70 9.26 -26.99
C ASP A 170 0.21 9.48 -28.44
N ARG A 171 1.16 9.61 -29.36
CA ARG A 171 0.90 9.71 -30.81
C ARG A 171 0.39 8.39 -31.44
N ILE A 172 0.41 7.27 -30.71
CA ILE A 172 0.03 5.94 -31.17
C ILE A 172 -1.29 5.53 -30.52
N GLN A 173 -2.39 6.06 -31.07
CA GLN A 173 -3.77 5.98 -30.56
C GLN A 173 -4.35 4.55 -30.36
N VAL A 174 -3.62 3.50 -30.75
CA VAL A 174 -3.98 2.09 -30.52
C VAL A 174 -3.56 1.64 -29.10
N ILE A 175 -2.56 2.28 -28.52
CA ILE A 175 -2.05 2.01 -27.17
C ILE A 175 -2.85 2.86 -26.17
N SER A 176 -3.23 2.28 -25.02
CA SER A 176 -4.10 2.91 -24.03
C SER A 176 -3.65 2.62 -22.60
N VAL A 177 -3.99 3.54 -21.69
CA VAL A 177 -3.91 3.29 -20.25
C VAL A 177 -4.77 2.05 -19.90
N GLY A 178 -4.22 1.16 -19.08
CA GLY A 178 -4.79 -0.15 -18.76
C GLY A 178 -4.34 -1.31 -19.67
N ASP A 179 -3.70 -1.05 -20.82
CA ASP A 179 -3.17 -2.14 -21.66
C ASP A 179 -2.09 -2.93 -20.92
N MET A 180 -2.28 -4.25 -20.81
CA MET A 180 -1.31 -5.20 -20.26
C MET A 180 -0.25 -5.56 -21.32
N ILE A 181 1.03 -5.56 -20.93
CA ILE A 181 2.16 -5.80 -21.84
C ILE A 181 2.52 -7.29 -21.83
N GLU A 182 2.02 -8.04 -22.81
CA GLU A 182 2.22 -9.49 -22.92
C GLU A 182 3.63 -9.85 -23.41
N SER A 183 4.19 -9.07 -24.35
CA SER A 183 5.58 -9.25 -24.79
C SER A 183 6.20 -7.99 -25.42
N ILE A 184 7.53 -7.88 -25.34
CA ILE A 184 8.36 -6.93 -26.11
C ILE A 184 9.26 -7.76 -27.04
N ASN A 185 9.22 -7.48 -28.36
CA ASN A 185 10.01 -8.20 -29.38
C ASN A 185 9.87 -9.74 -29.30
N GLY A 186 8.71 -10.24 -28.89
CA GLY A 186 8.44 -11.67 -28.70
C GLY A 186 8.98 -12.27 -27.39
N LYS A 187 9.80 -11.54 -26.60
CA LYS A 187 10.08 -11.96 -25.21
C LYS A 187 8.82 -11.74 -24.38
N ILE A 188 8.23 -12.85 -23.93
CA ILE A 188 7.07 -12.89 -23.02
C ILE A 188 7.45 -12.21 -21.69
N LEU A 189 6.54 -11.39 -21.16
CA LEU A 189 6.71 -10.65 -19.90
C LEU A 189 5.72 -11.06 -18.81
N ILE A 190 4.92 -12.09 -19.08
CA ILE A 190 4.04 -12.69 -18.08
C ILE A 190 4.88 -13.28 -16.94
N GLY A 191 4.66 -12.79 -15.73
CA GLY A 191 5.44 -13.11 -14.53
C GLY A 191 6.46 -12.05 -14.13
N CYS A 192 6.85 -11.14 -15.04
CA CYS A 192 7.74 -10.02 -14.70
C CYS A 192 7.01 -8.94 -13.87
N ARG A 193 7.78 -8.25 -13.02
CA ARG A 193 7.33 -7.04 -12.31
C ARG A 193 7.45 -5.79 -13.19
N HIS A 194 6.74 -4.72 -12.82
CA HIS A 194 6.71 -3.44 -13.55
C HIS A 194 8.11 -2.84 -13.83
N TYR A 195 9.02 -2.92 -12.86
CA TYR A 195 10.38 -2.39 -12.98
C TYR A 195 11.24 -3.16 -14.00
N GLU A 196 11.05 -4.47 -14.15
CA GLU A 196 11.71 -5.25 -15.20
C GLU A 196 11.24 -4.83 -16.60
N VAL A 197 9.93 -4.60 -16.73
CA VAL A 197 9.31 -4.18 -18.00
C VAL A 197 9.70 -2.75 -18.35
N ALA A 198 9.68 -1.83 -17.38
CA ALA A 198 10.15 -0.45 -17.55
C ALA A 198 11.65 -0.40 -17.89
N LYS A 199 12.48 -1.19 -17.21
CA LYS A 199 13.92 -1.34 -17.51
C LYS A 199 14.13 -1.84 -18.94
N MET A 200 13.43 -2.90 -19.36
CA MET A 200 13.51 -3.38 -20.75
C MET A 200 13.10 -2.32 -21.77
N LEU A 201 12.03 -1.56 -21.52
CA LEU A 201 11.61 -0.45 -22.39
C LEU A 201 12.67 0.67 -22.47
N LYS A 202 13.32 0.98 -21.33
CA LYS A 202 14.43 1.95 -21.23
C LYS A 202 15.68 1.47 -21.97
N GLU A 203 16.00 0.18 -21.92
CA GLU A 203 17.17 -0.46 -22.54
C GLU A 203 17.01 -0.74 -24.05
N LEU A 204 15.79 -0.69 -24.62
CA LEU A 204 15.58 -0.85 -26.06
C LEU A 204 16.47 0.12 -26.89
N PRO A 205 17.05 -0.33 -28.03
CA PRO A 205 17.93 0.50 -28.85
C PRO A 205 17.16 1.63 -29.54
N LYS A 206 17.70 2.86 -29.42
CA LYS A 206 17.23 4.03 -30.19
C LYS A 206 17.37 3.83 -31.69
N GLY A 207 16.54 4.53 -32.46
CA GLY A 207 16.59 4.54 -33.92
C GLY A 207 16.17 3.20 -34.56
N ARG A 208 15.45 2.35 -33.81
CA ARG A 208 14.93 1.07 -34.27
C ARG A 208 13.45 0.91 -33.91
N ASN A 209 12.76 0.10 -34.68
CA ASN A 209 11.44 -0.38 -34.33
C ASN A 209 11.54 -1.48 -33.27
N PHE A 210 10.50 -1.59 -32.44
CA PHE A 210 10.25 -2.71 -31.56
C PHE A 210 8.76 -3.06 -31.58
N LEU A 211 8.45 -4.32 -31.29
CA LEU A 211 7.10 -4.87 -31.32
C LEU A 211 6.54 -5.01 -29.91
N LEU A 212 5.38 -4.40 -29.66
CA LEU A 212 4.57 -4.63 -28.46
C LEU A 212 3.42 -5.58 -28.79
N LYS A 213 3.22 -6.61 -27.95
CA LYS A 213 1.94 -7.33 -27.87
C LYS A 213 1.25 -6.90 -26.58
N LEU A 214 0.04 -6.39 -26.71
CA LEU A 214 -0.76 -5.79 -25.65
C LEU A 214 -2.09 -6.52 -25.51
N VAL A 215 -2.68 -6.49 -24.32
CA VAL A 215 -4.06 -6.95 -24.07
C VAL A 215 -4.84 -5.83 -23.38
N GLU A 216 -5.88 -5.34 -24.05
CA GLU A 216 -6.76 -4.31 -23.52
C GLU A 216 -7.73 -4.92 -22.49
N PRO A 217 -8.06 -4.24 -21.38
CA PRO A 217 -9.14 -4.67 -20.50
C PRO A 217 -10.49 -4.62 -21.23
N MET A 218 -11.37 -5.59 -20.97
CA MET A 218 -12.75 -5.54 -21.44
C MET A 218 -13.45 -4.33 -20.84
N LYS A 219 -13.83 -3.38 -21.70
CA LYS A 219 -14.65 -2.22 -21.36
C LYS A 219 -16.14 -2.60 -21.43
N ALA A 220 -16.95 -1.99 -20.57
CA ALA A 220 -18.41 -2.11 -20.67
C ALA A 220 -18.89 -1.42 -21.96
N PHE A 221 -19.94 -1.95 -22.60
CA PHE A 221 -20.58 -1.28 -23.73
C PHE A 221 -21.45 -0.12 -23.23
N ASP A 222 -21.02 1.13 -23.47
CA ASP A 222 -21.77 2.37 -23.14
C ASP A 222 -23.20 2.41 -23.72
N MET A 223 -23.51 1.54 -24.69
CA MET A 223 -24.84 1.44 -25.31
C MET A 223 -25.92 0.86 -24.37
N ILE A 224 -25.58 0.23 -23.24
CA ILE A 224 -26.56 -0.14 -22.20
C ILE A 224 -26.65 0.96 -21.14
N SER A 225 -27.13 2.13 -21.57
CA SER A 225 -27.66 3.14 -20.64
C SER A 225 -28.85 2.54 -19.89
N GLN A 226 -28.67 2.15 -18.63
CA GLN A 226 -29.74 1.63 -17.77
C GLN A 226 -30.84 2.69 -17.60
N ARG A 227 -31.96 2.51 -18.31
CA ARG A 227 -33.22 3.21 -18.03
C ARG A 227 -33.86 2.66 -16.74
N GLY A 228 -33.22 2.95 -15.61
CA GLY A 228 -33.64 2.56 -14.27
C GLY A 228 -33.33 3.68 -13.29
N GLY A 229 -34.29 4.59 -13.10
CA GLY A 229 -34.17 5.68 -12.12
C GLY A 229 -34.22 5.15 -10.69
N GLY A 230 -33.07 4.78 -10.13
CA GLY A 230 -32.88 4.35 -8.74
C GLY A 230 -32.15 5.42 -7.93
N GLY A 231 -32.62 5.68 -6.71
CA GLY A 231 -32.22 6.85 -5.90
C GLY A 231 -30.71 7.05 -5.69
N ARG A 232 -30.30 8.32 -5.59
CA ARG A 232 -28.96 8.73 -5.13
C ARG A 232 -28.73 8.31 -3.67
N GLY A 233 -28.28 7.08 -3.47
CA GLY A 233 -27.66 6.64 -2.22
C GLY A 233 -26.23 7.14 -2.11
N ALA A 234 -26.02 8.45 -1.94
CA ALA A 234 -24.71 8.99 -1.60
C ALA A 234 -24.40 8.65 -0.12
N VAL A 235 -23.79 7.49 0.11
CA VAL A 235 -23.47 6.99 1.45
C VAL A 235 -22.32 7.79 2.06
N LEU A 236 -22.66 8.93 2.66
CA LEU A 236 -21.75 9.73 3.47
C LEU A 236 -21.64 9.11 4.87
N LEU A 237 -20.80 8.07 4.99
CA LEU A 237 -20.38 7.45 6.25
C LEU A 237 -18.84 7.35 6.23
N GLY A 238 -18.11 7.57 7.32
CA GLY A 238 -18.56 7.83 8.68
C GLY A 238 -17.42 7.62 9.69
N THR A 239 -16.31 8.34 9.52
CA THR A 239 -15.24 8.57 10.52
C THR A 239 -14.73 7.38 11.37
N GLY A 240 -14.83 6.15 10.87
CA GLY A 240 -14.40 4.93 11.57
C GLY A 240 -14.06 3.81 10.59
N ARG A 241 -13.39 4.16 9.48
CA ARG A 241 -13.10 3.24 8.37
C ARG A 241 -11.76 2.54 8.63
N GLY A 242 -11.83 1.28 9.05
CA GLY A 242 -10.68 0.38 8.93
C GLY A 242 -10.39 0.06 7.47
N THR A 243 -9.17 -0.39 7.19
CA THR A 243 -8.71 -0.84 5.87
C THR A 243 -8.08 -2.22 5.98
N LEU A 244 -8.31 -3.08 4.98
CA LEU A 244 -7.59 -4.32 4.80
C LEU A 244 -6.33 -4.01 3.99
N ARG A 245 -5.17 -4.02 4.66
CA ARG A 245 -3.88 -3.80 4.01
C ARG A 245 -3.34 -5.12 3.46
N LEU A 246 -3.17 -5.17 2.15
CA LEU A 246 -2.52 -6.28 1.43
C LEU A 246 -1.05 -5.91 1.25
N ARG A 247 -0.14 -6.77 1.72
CA ARG A 247 1.31 -6.56 1.71
C ARG A 247 1.97 -7.55 0.75
N SER A 248 2.99 -7.11 0.00
CA SER A 248 3.80 -7.97 -0.86
C SER A 248 4.65 -8.97 -0.07
N LYS A 249 5.17 -8.53 1.09
CA LYS A 249 5.93 -9.34 2.05
C LYS A 249 5.20 -9.38 3.40
N GLY A 250 4.24 -10.30 3.54
CA GLY A 250 3.53 -10.56 4.81
C GLY A 250 2.06 -10.97 4.63
N PRO A 251 1.38 -11.39 5.72
CA PRO A 251 -0.06 -11.62 5.71
C PRO A 251 -0.84 -10.29 5.71
N ALA A 252 -2.03 -10.27 5.12
CA ALA A 252 -2.91 -9.11 5.23
C ALA A 252 -3.33 -8.79 6.68
N THR A 253 -3.40 -7.51 6.97
CA THR A 253 -3.71 -6.92 8.28
C THR A 253 -4.91 -5.99 8.19
N VAL A 254 -5.71 -5.91 9.26
CA VAL A 254 -6.73 -4.86 9.39
C VAL A 254 -6.08 -3.73 10.18
N GLU A 255 -5.97 -2.57 9.55
CA GLU A 255 -5.32 -1.38 10.08
C GLU A 255 -6.30 -0.20 10.02
N GLU A 256 -5.98 0.90 10.71
CA GLU A 256 -6.68 2.17 10.45
C GLU A 256 -6.25 2.71 9.08
N LEU A 257 -7.07 3.56 8.45
CA LEU A 257 -6.62 4.26 7.25
C LEU A 257 -5.35 5.08 7.55
N PRO A 258 -4.40 5.18 6.61
CA PRO A 258 -3.27 6.10 6.75
C PRO A 258 -3.75 7.50 7.08
N THR A 259 -3.00 8.21 7.91
CA THR A 259 -3.27 9.64 8.11
C THR A 259 -3.10 10.38 6.78
N ALA A 260 -3.86 11.45 6.55
CA ALA A 260 -3.69 12.30 5.35
C ALA A 260 -2.26 12.87 5.21
N PHE A 261 -1.51 12.87 6.31
CA PHE A 261 -0.07 13.09 6.32
C PHE A 261 0.69 11.97 5.58
N GLU A 262 0.48 10.70 5.98
CA GLU A 262 1.12 9.54 5.35
C GLU A 262 0.66 9.33 3.90
N GLU A 263 -0.62 9.55 3.58
CA GLU A 263 -1.11 9.51 2.20
C GLU A 263 -0.29 10.42 1.28
N LYS A 264 -0.04 11.67 1.70
CA LYS A 264 0.75 12.65 0.95
C LYS A 264 2.24 12.31 0.86
N ALA A 265 2.79 11.57 1.83
CA ALA A 265 4.13 11.02 1.75
C ALA A 265 4.20 9.88 0.72
N ILE A 266 3.18 9.00 0.68
CA ILE A 266 3.06 7.89 -0.29
C ILE A 266 2.94 8.43 -1.71
N GLU A 267 2.11 9.46 -1.94
CA GLU A 267 2.00 10.14 -3.22
C GLU A 267 3.36 10.66 -3.71
N LYS A 268 4.11 11.38 -2.86
CA LYS A 268 5.45 11.88 -3.20
C LYS A 268 6.46 10.78 -3.52
N VAL A 269 6.38 9.62 -2.85
CA VAL A 269 7.27 8.49 -3.15
C VAL A 269 6.86 7.80 -4.47
N ASP A 270 5.56 7.68 -4.78
CA ASP A 270 5.07 7.20 -6.08
C ASP A 270 5.44 8.18 -7.23
N ASP A 271 5.51 9.48 -6.96
CA ASP A 271 6.03 10.50 -7.88
C ASP A 271 7.53 10.35 -8.16
N LEU A 272 8.34 10.04 -7.13
CA LEU A 272 9.78 9.77 -7.27
C LEU A 272 10.05 8.45 -8.02
N LEU A 273 9.24 7.41 -7.80
CA LEU A 273 9.28 6.17 -8.58
C LEU A 273 8.99 6.44 -10.07
N GLU A 274 8.03 7.33 -10.36
CA GLU A 274 7.70 7.72 -11.74
C GLU A 274 8.86 8.47 -12.42
N SER A 275 9.51 9.39 -11.70
CA SER A 275 10.57 10.23 -12.27
C SER A 275 11.91 9.51 -12.48
N TYR A 276 12.36 8.70 -11.51
CA TYR A 276 13.64 7.97 -11.60
C TYR A 276 13.55 6.69 -12.43
N MET A 277 12.46 5.92 -12.26
CA MET A 277 12.35 4.54 -12.78
C MET A 277 11.29 4.36 -13.87
N GLY A 278 10.35 5.30 -14.05
CA GLY A 278 9.23 5.16 -15.01
C GLY A 278 8.18 4.14 -14.55
N ILE A 279 8.08 3.93 -13.24
CA ILE A 279 7.12 3.00 -12.63
C ILE A 279 6.27 3.73 -11.59
N ARG A 280 5.11 3.15 -11.25
CA ARG A 280 4.36 3.53 -10.06
C ARG A 280 3.87 2.29 -9.34
N ASP A 281 4.03 2.26 -8.03
CA ASP A 281 3.63 1.18 -7.15
C ASP A 281 3.34 1.75 -5.76
N SER A 282 2.06 1.94 -5.49
CA SER A 282 1.58 2.55 -4.24
C SER A 282 1.75 1.63 -3.02
N GLU A 283 1.95 0.32 -3.22
CA GLU A 283 2.21 -0.64 -2.13
C GLU A 283 3.69 -0.66 -1.76
N LEU A 284 4.57 -0.57 -2.77
CA LEU A 284 6.00 -0.30 -2.60
C LEU A 284 6.24 1.06 -1.93
N ALA A 285 5.60 2.13 -2.42
CA ALA A 285 5.70 3.47 -1.84
C ALA A 285 5.21 3.51 -0.38
N ALA A 286 4.08 2.86 -0.08
CA ALA A 286 3.60 2.71 1.31
C ALA A 286 4.57 1.91 2.20
N THR A 287 5.25 0.90 1.65
CA THR A 287 6.27 0.13 2.36
C THR A 287 7.52 0.99 2.64
N MET A 288 7.98 1.80 1.68
CA MET A 288 9.07 2.76 1.89
C MET A 288 8.74 3.81 2.96
N VAL A 289 7.52 4.37 2.91
CA VAL A 289 7.06 5.34 3.92
C VAL A 289 6.99 4.71 5.30
N GLU A 290 6.52 3.46 5.43
CA GLU A 290 6.54 2.71 6.69
C GLU A 290 7.97 2.46 7.21
N LEU A 291 8.87 1.92 6.38
CA LEU A 291 10.28 1.71 6.74
C LEU A 291 10.97 3.00 7.20
N GLY A 292 10.62 4.14 6.63
CA GLY A 292 11.15 5.45 6.98
C GLY A 292 10.56 6.09 8.25
N LYS A 293 9.52 5.52 8.91
CA LYS A 293 8.89 6.13 10.10
C LYS A 293 9.83 6.20 11.30
N ASP A 294 10.45 5.08 11.66
CA ASP A 294 11.18 4.93 12.93
C ASP A 294 12.68 5.25 12.83
N LYS A 295 13.20 5.43 11.61
CA LYS A 295 14.60 5.78 11.33
C LYS A 295 14.90 7.25 11.62
N ARG A 296 16.18 7.58 11.86
CA ARG A 296 16.63 8.90 12.33
C ARG A 296 17.58 9.63 11.36
N ASN A 297 18.19 8.93 10.42
CA ASN A 297 19.11 9.47 9.42
C ASN A 297 18.97 8.71 8.08
N PRO A 298 19.53 9.23 6.97
CA PRO A 298 19.44 8.59 5.66
C PRO A 298 20.09 7.20 5.62
N ASP A 299 21.17 6.99 6.37
CA ASP A 299 21.96 5.75 6.35
C ASP A 299 21.17 4.57 6.98
N GLU A 300 20.56 4.80 8.15
CA GLU A 300 19.61 3.89 8.80
C GLU A 300 18.38 3.54 7.94
N PHE A 301 18.00 4.44 7.02
CA PHE A 301 16.92 4.24 6.07
C PHE A 301 17.39 3.44 4.84
N ALA A 302 18.57 3.77 4.28
CA ALA A 302 19.18 3.03 3.19
C ALA A 302 19.42 1.56 3.55
N GLU A 303 19.98 1.28 4.73
CA GLU A 303 20.20 -0.09 5.22
C GLU A 303 18.89 -0.90 5.30
N ALA A 304 17.81 -0.29 5.77
CA ALA A 304 16.48 -0.94 5.86
C ALA A 304 15.80 -1.11 4.50
N LEU A 305 16.03 -0.16 3.60
CA LEU A 305 15.58 -0.20 2.22
C LEU A 305 16.27 -1.35 1.47
N ASP A 306 17.59 -1.52 1.63
CA ASP A 306 18.33 -2.63 1.01
C ASP A 306 17.96 -3.98 1.63
N GLU A 307 17.83 -4.08 2.97
CA GLU A 307 17.35 -5.31 3.65
C GLU A 307 15.98 -5.77 3.12
N THR A 308 15.08 -4.81 2.87
CA THR A 308 13.69 -5.11 2.48
C THR A 308 13.49 -5.17 0.95
N LEU A 309 14.24 -4.38 0.17
CA LEU A 309 13.98 -4.04 -1.23
C LEU A 309 15.26 -3.97 -2.11
N GLY A 310 16.41 -4.46 -1.65
CA GLY A 310 17.68 -4.39 -2.39
C GLY A 310 17.66 -5.00 -3.81
N ASP A 311 16.70 -5.89 -4.10
CA ASP A 311 16.40 -6.43 -5.45
C ASP A 311 16.18 -5.33 -6.52
N PHE A 312 15.77 -4.13 -6.11
CA PHE A 312 15.48 -3.00 -6.99
C PHE A 312 16.72 -2.17 -7.36
N ALA A 313 17.81 -2.24 -6.56
CA ALA A 313 19.04 -1.46 -6.71
C ALA A 313 18.81 0.06 -6.94
N PHE A 314 18.22 0.72 -5.94
CA PHE A 314 17.91 2.15 -6.00
C PHE A 314 19.18 3.03 -6.01
N PRO A 315 19.21 4.15 -6.76
CA PRO A 315 20.32 5.12 -6.68
C PRO A 315 20.32 5.88 -5.35
N ASP A 316 21.50 6.19 -4.80
CA ASP A 316 21.70 6.97 -3.56
C ASP A 316 20.87 8.28 -3.55
N GLU A 317 20.83 8.99 -4.69
CA GLU A 317 20.04 10.22 -4.87
C GLU A 317 18.54 9.99 -4.63
N PHE A 318 17.99 8.87 -5.14
CA PHE A 318 16.58 8.52 -4.91
C PHE A 318 16.33 8.17 -3.44
N VAL A 319 17.25 7.46 -2.79
CA VAL A 319 17.12 7.13 -1.35
C VAL A 319 17.13 8.39 -0.49
N PHE A 320 17.98 9.36 -0.84
CA PHE A 320 18.03 10.67 -0.18
C PHE A 320 16.76 11.50 -0.43
N ASP A 321 16.26 11.56 -1.66
CA ASP A 321 15.02 12.28 -2.00
C ASP A 321 13.77 11.64 -1.37
N VAL A 322 13.70 10.31 -1.29
CA VAL A 322 12.64 9.59 -0.55
C VAL A 322 12.72 9.88 0.94
N TRP A 323 13.93 9.87 1.53
CA TRP A 323 14.12 10.27 2.93
C TRP A 323 13.70 11.72 3.18
N GLY A 324 14.03 12.65 2.27
CA GLY A 324 13.57 14.04 2.30
C GLY A 324 12.05 14.16 2.20
N ALA A 325 11.44 13.41 1.28
CA ALA A 325 9.99 13.35 1.10
C ALA A 325 9.24 12.78 2.32
N ILE A 326 9.87 11.89 3.10
CA ILE A 326 9.40 11.36 4.40
C ILE A 326 9.77 12.30 5.57
N GLY A 327 10.77 13.16 5.42
CA GLY A 327 11.20 14.16 6.40
C GLY A 327 10.31 15.41 6.44
N ASP A 328 10.17 16.13 5.32
CA ASP A 328 9.30 17.32 5.20
C ASP A 328 7.85 16.99 5.57
N ALA A 329 7.45 15.79 5.16
CA ALA A 329 6.33 14.99 5.65
C ALA A 329 6.11 15.10 7.17
N LYS A 330 6.99 14.49 7.99
CA LYS A 330 6.86 14.46 9.46
C LYS A 330 6.83 15.85 10.10
N VAL A 331 7.36 16.87 9.42
CA VAL A 331 7.42 18.27 9.90
C VAL A 331 6.23 19.11 9.40
N GLY A 332 5.31 18.55 8.59
CA GLY A 332 4.12 19.24 8.10
C GLY A 332 4.42 20.33 7.06
N ARG A 333 5.50 20.16 6.27
CA ARG A 333 5.96 21.13 5.25
C ARG A 333 5.48 20.83 3.82
N LEU A 334 4.61 19.83 3.67
CA LEU A 334 4.08 19.35 2.38
C LEU A 334 2.84 20.11 1.92
#